data_AF-A0A5K0V211-F1
#
_entry.id   AF-A0A5K0V211-F1
#
_cell.length_a   1.000
_cell.length_b   1.000
_cell.length_c   1.000
_cell.angle_alpha   90.00
_cell.angle_beta   90.00
_cell.angle_gamma   90.00
#
_symmetry.space_group_name_H-M   'P 1'
#
loop_
_entity.id
_entity.type
_entity.pdbx_description
1 polymer ?
#
loop_
_entity_poly.entity_id
_entity_poly.type
_entity_poly.pdbx_seq_one_letter_code
_entity_poly.pdbx_strand_id
1 'polypeptide(L)'
;KHGPLFSLQLGQMHAIVVSSMDLAKECFTVNDRAFAGRPQLEGWKHLAYDRAMFSFSPYGPYFCELHKIVATEQLSSQQFELLKHIRVDEVGFLMRRLYGSCRNHEPVEMKQHLTCMALNIILRMIAGKWYFDLDGEGKEFSEALDEFANLVGMFTVSDAIPWLDVGGHLNAMKRVHLKMDEVASAWLAEHRRKESSSADEKRDLIDVVIKELDDGHLFENHQTDAIIKAT
;
A
#
# COMPACT_ATOMS: atom_id res chain seq x y z
N LYS A 1 -9.84 -25.48 22.16
CA LYS A 1 -11.25 -25.44 22.61
C LYS A 1 -12.26 -25.40 21.46
N HIS A 2 -11.94 -24.91 20.25
CA HIS A 2 -12.87 -24.88 19.11
C HIS A 2 -12.41 -25.67 17.87
N GLY A 3 -11.28 -26.38 17.95
CA GLY A 3 -10.67 -27.06 16.81
C GLY A 3 -9.87 -26.10 15.89
N PRO A 4 -9.25 -26.64 14.82
CA PRO A 4 -8.45 -25.86 13.88
C PRO A 4 -9.28 -25.00 12.92
N LEU A 5 -10.60 -25.20 12.89
CA LEU A 5 -11.56 -24.46 12.07
C LEU A 5 -12.77 -24.13 12.94
N PHE A 6 -13.08 -22.84 13.11
CA PHE A 6 -14.22 -22.42 13.90
C PHE A 6 -14.83 -21.12 13.38
N SER A 7 -16.11 -20.90 13.67
CA SER A 7 -16.83 -19.68 13.28
C SER A 7 -16.88 -18.65 14.41
N LEU A 8 -16.89 -17.38 14.01
CA LEU A 8 -17.12 -16.23 14.87
C LEU A 8 -18.19 -15.35 14.24
N GLN A 9 -19.10 -14.83 15.07
CA GLN A 9 -20.07 -13.82 14.66
C GLN A 9 -19.59 -12.45 15.16
N LEU A 10 -19.12 -11.62 14.23
CA LEU A 10 -18.64 -10.25 14.47
C LEU A 10 -19.74 -9.25 14.10
N GLY A 11 -20.69 -9.05 15.02
CA GLY A 11 -21.90 -8.28 14.73
C GLY A 11 -22.74 -8.95 13.64
N GLN A 12 -22.91 -8.28 12.50
CA GLN A 12 -23.58 -8.85 11.33
C GLN A 12 -22.66 -9.70 10.44
N MET A 13 -21.34 -9.58 10.59
CA MET A 13 -20.37 -10.31 9.78
C MET A 13 -20.10 -11.70 10.38
N HIS A 14 -20.16 -12.72 9.54
CA HIS A 14 -19.73 -14.07 9.92
C HIS A 14 -18.30 -14.32 9.43
N ALA A 15 -17.41 -14.68 10.34
CA ALA A 15 -16.01 -14.98 10.06
C ALA A 15 -15.71 -16.45 10.35
N ILE A 16 -14.86 -17.06 9.53
CA ILE A 16 -14.31 -18.41 9.77
C ILE A 16 -12.83 -18.25 10.06
N VAL A 17 -12.40 -18.79 11.19
CA VAL A 17 -11.00 -18.77 11.62
C VAL A 17 -10.36 -20.11 11.27
N VAL A 18 -9.33 -20.04 10.43
CA VAL A 18 -8.47 -21.17 10.06
C VAL A 18 -7.19 -21.07 10.89
N SER A 19 -6.93 -22.07 11.72
CA SER A 19 -5.79 -22.12 12.66
C SER A 19 -4.94 -23.38 12.49
N SER A 20 -4.99 -24.01 11.32
CA SER A 20 -4.13 -25.12 10.91
C SER A 20 -3.46 -24.83 9.58
N MET A 21 -2.19 -25.23 9.47
CA MET A 21 -1.40 -25.09 8.24
C MET A 21 -1.99 -25.91 7.09
N ASP A 22 -2.48 -27.13 7.36
CA ASP A 22 -3.04 -28.01 6.33
C ASP A 22 -4.30 -27.38 5.70
N LEU A 23 -5.17 -26.82 6.55
CA LEU A 23 -6.38 -26.12 6.10
C LEU A 23 -6.06 -24.81 5.39
N ALA A 24 -5.09 -24.04 5.89
CA ALA A 24 -4.65 -22.82 5.22
C ALA A 24 -4.08 -23.12 3.82
N LYS A 25 -3.30 -24.20 3.69
CA LYS A 25 -2.80 -24.66 2.39
C LYS A 25 -3.94 -25.03 1.45
N GLU A 26 -4.96 -25.73 1.93
CA GLU A 26 -6.12 -26.07 1.12
C GLU A 26 -6.89 -24.82 0.64
N CYS A 27 -7.06 -23.81 1.51
CA CYS A 27 -7.69 -22.54 1.16
C CYS A 27 -6.89 -21.75 0.10
N PHE A 28 -5.57 -21.65 0.23
CA PHE A 28 -4.73 -20.79 -0.59
C PHE A 28 -4.01 -21.50 -1.74
N THR A 29 -4.30 -22.78 -1.99
CA THR A 29 -3.76 -23.51 -3.15
C THR A 29 -4.84 -24.20 -3.98
N VAL A 30 -5.61 -25.11 -3.38
CA VAL A 30 -6.63 -25.89 -4.10
C VAL A 30 -7.88 -25.04 -4.36
N ASN A 31 -8.24 -24.20 -3.39
CA ASN A 31 -9.44 -23.37 -3.42
C ASN A 31 -9.12 -21.87 -3.47
N ASP A 32 -7.92 -21.50 -3.92
CA ASP A 32 -7.40 -20.14 -3.90
C ASP A 32 -8.37 -19.10 -4.48
N ARG A 33 -9.01 -19.42 -5.60
CA ARG A 33 -10.00 -18.56 -6.26
C ARG A 33 -11.26 -18.33 -5.42
N ALA A 34 -11.70 -19.33 -4.65
CA ALA A 34 -12.86 -19.20 -3.77
C ALA A 34 -12.56 -18.28 -2.56
N PHE A 35 -11.30 -18.26 -2.11
CA PHE A 35 -10.83 -17.44 -0.97
C PHE A 35 -10.13 -16.14 -1.39
N ALA A 36 -10.06 -15.84 -2.69
CA ALA A 36 -9.43 -14.63 -3.20
C ALA A 36 -10.24 -13.35 -2.90
N GLY A 37 -11.51 -13.49 -2.51
CA GLY A 37 -12.38 -12.37 -2.14
C GLY A 37 -11.83 -11.53 -0.99
N ARG A 38 -12.30 -10.28 -0.91
CA ARG A 38 -11.99 -9.34 0.18
C ARG A 38 -13.27 -8.99 0.94
N PRO A 39 -13.23 -8.86 2.28
CA PRO A 39 -14.39 -8.40 3.03
C PRO A 39 -14.73 -6.97 2.61
N GLN A 40 -16.03 -6.68 2.49
CA GLN A 40 -16.51 -5.34 2.17
C GLN A 40 -16.65 -4.52 3.45
N LEU A 41 -15.52 -4.06 3.99
CA LEU A 41 -15.49 -3.19 5.15
C LEU A 41 -15.86 -1.75 4.76
N GLU A 42 -16.67 -1.08 5.58
CA GLU A 42 -17.10 0.31 5.35
C GLU A 42 -15.92 1.26 5.47
N GLY A 43 -14.97 0.96 6.38
CA GLY A 43 -13.75 1.74 6.51
C GLY A 43 -12.92 1.81 5.24
N TRP A 44 -12.79 0.68 4.52
CA TRP A 44 -12.02 0.59 3.28
C TRP A 44 -12.65 1.38 2.13
N LYS A 45 -13.97 1.55 2.13
CA LYS A 45 -14.66 2.42 1.16
C LYS A 45 -14.16 3.86 1.25
N HIS A 46 -13.96 4.36 2.46
CA HIS A 46 -13.48 5.73 2.69
C HIS A 46 -11.96 5.87 2.58
N LEU A 47 -11.22 4.85 3.01
CA LEU A 47 -9.77 4.91 3.10
C LEU A 47 -9.07 4.57 1.77
N ALA A 48 -9.64 3.66 0.98
CA ALA A 48 -8.96 2.97 -0.12
C ALA A 48 -9.63 3.18 -1.49
N TYR A 49 -10.03 4.42 -1.81
CA TYR A 49 -10.62 4.80 -3.11
C TYR A 49 -11.85 3.94 -3.49
N ASP A 50 -12.87 3.86 -2.61
CA ASP A 50 -14.01 2.95 -2.75
C ASP A 50 -13.59 1.48 -2.99
N ARG A 51 -12.51 1.06 -2.31
CA ARG A 51 -11.89 -0.27 -2.46
C ARG A 51 -11.24 -0.51 -3.82
N ALA A 52 -10.88 0.53 -4.58
CA ALA A 52 -10.10 0.36 -5.80
C ALA A 52 -8.62 0.06 -5.53
N MET A 53 -8.13 0.33 -4.31
CA MET A 53 -6.70 0.15 -4.02
C MET A 53 -6.23 -1.30 -4.21
N PHE A 54 -5.03 -1.46 -4.78
CA PHE A 54 -4.41 -2.75 -5.14
C PHE A 54 -4.65 -3.86 -4.10
N SER A 55 -4.39 -3.58 -2.82
CA SER A 55 -4.49 -4.55 -1.73
C SER A 55 -5.93 -4.90 -1.30
N PHE A 56 -6.89 -4.00 -1.56
CA PHE A 56 -8.25 -4.03 -1.01
C PHE A 56 -9.34 -4.29 -2.06
N SER A 57 -8.98 -4.32 -3.34
CA SER A 57 -9.94 -4.51 -4.40
C SER A 57 -10.58 -5.91 -4.38
N PRO A 58 -11.91 -6.00 -4.59
CA PRO A 58 -12.57 -7.28 -4.71
C PRO A 58 -12.01 -8.09 -5.88
N TYR A 59 -11.89 -9.40 -5.70
CA TYR A 59 -11.45 -10.29 -6.76
C TYR A 59 -12.35 -10.18 -7.99
N GLY A 60 -11.74 -9.94 -9.16
CA GLY A 60 -12.42 -9.72 -10.43
C GLY A 60 -11.43 -9.36 -11.53
N PRO A 61 -11.91 -9.02 -12.75
CA PRO A 61 -11.05 -8.63 -13.87
C PRO A 61 -10.09 -7.49 -13.52
N TYR A 62 -10.62 -6.43 -12.89
CA TYR A 62 -9.84 -5.28 -12.40
C TYR A 62 -8.67 -5.71 -11.50
N PHE A 63 -8.96 -6.48 -10.44
CA PHE A 63 -7.95 -6.98 -9.51
C PHE A 63 -6.88 -7.81 -10.22
N CYS A 64 -7.28 -8.71 -11.11
CA CYS A 64 -6.35 -9.61 -11.81
C CYS A 64 -5.40 -8.83 -12.72
N GLU A 65 -5.93 -7.83 -13.42
CA GLU A 65 -5.15 -6.97 -14.32
C GLU A 65 -4.17 -6.09 -13.55
N LEU A 66 -4.63 -5.45 -12.49
CA LEU A 66 -3.77 -4.65 -11.63
C LEU A 66 -2.64 -5.48 -11.01
N HIS A 67 -2.96 -6.68 -10.53
CA HIS A 67 -1.97 -7.64 -10.06
C HIS A 67 -0.97 -8.07 -11.12
N LYS A 68 -1.42 -8.24 -12.36
CA LYS A 68 -0.52 -8.57 -13.47
C LYS A 68 0.48 -7.43 -13.69
N ILE A 69 0.01 -6.18 -13.78
CA ILE A 69 0.87 -4.99 -13.97
C ILE A 69 1.90 -4.89 -12.85
N VAL A 70 1.47 -4.91 -11.58
CA VAL A 70 2.39 -4.82 -10.43
C VAL A 70 3.40 -5.98 -10.42
N ALA A 71 2.95 -7.21 -10.72
CA ALA A 71 3.82 -8.37 -10.73
C ALA A 71 4.88 -8.33 -11.84
N THR A 72 4.55 -7.83 -13.03
CA THR A 72 5.52 -7.78 -14.15
C THR A 72 6.41 -6.56 -14.08
N GLU A 73 5.85 -5.41 -13.72
CA GLU A 73 6.51 -4.11 -13.87
C GLU A 73 7.23 -3.65 -12.61
N GLN A 74 6.88 -4.19 -11.43
CA GLN A 74 7.53 -3.81 -10.17
C GLN A 74 8.17 -5.00 -9.45
N LEU A 75 7.44 -6.11 -9.33
CA LEU A 75 7.84 -7.25 -8.50
C LEU A 75 8.52 -8.38 -9.31
N SER A 76 8.89 -8.14 -10.56
CA SER A 76 9.60 -9.13 -11.38
C SER A 76 11.08 -9.22 -11.00
N SER A 77 11.67 -10.40 -11.19
CA SER A 77 13.10 -10.61 -10.86
C SER A 77 14.03 -9.67 -11.62
N GLN A 78 13.66 -9.29 -12.85
CA GLN A 78 14.41 -8.31 -13.65
C GLN A 78 14.39 -6.92 -12.99
N GLN A 79 13.23 -6.47 -12.52
CA GLN A 79 13.07 -5.18 -11.85
C GLN A 79 13.81 -5.16 -10.51
N PHE A 80 13.77 -6.27 -9.77
CA PHE A 80 14.54 -6.41 -8.53
C PHE A 80 16.06 -6.25 -8.71
N GLU A 81 16.60 -6.71 -9.84
CA GLU A 81 18.03 -6.52 -10.20
C GLU A 81 18.30 -5.08 -10.68
N LEU A 82 17.42 -4.51 -11.52
CA LEU A 82 17.54 -3.12 -11.98
C LEU A 82 17.57 -2.13 -10.81
N LEU A 83 16.69 -2.35 -9.83
CA LEU A 83 16.48 -1.48 -8.66
C LEU A 83 17.34 -1.89 -7.45
N LYS A 84 18.26 -2.86 -7.61
CA LYS A 84 19.15 -3.32 -6.54
C LYS A 84 19.97 -2.18 -5.91
N HIS A 85 20.40 -1.23 -6.74
CA HIS A 85 21.17 -0.07 -6.31
C HIS A 85 20.45 0.74 -5.23
N ILE A 86 19.11 0.89 -5.32
CA ILE A 86 18.31 1.60 -4.31
C ILE A 86 18.50 0.99 -2.92
N ARG A 87 18.41 -0.35 -2.81
CA ARG A 87 18.59 -1.03 -1.52
C ARG A 87 20.02 -0.88 -0.99
N VAL A 88 21.02 -0.97 -1.87
CA VAL A 88 22.43 -0.78 -1.50
C VAL A 88 22.68 0.63 -0.96
N ASP A 89 22.12 1.64 -1.65
CA ASP A 89 22.23 3.04 -1.25
C ASP A 89 21.60 3.25 0.12
N GLU A 90 20.35 2.82 0.33
CA GLU A 90 19.61 3.02 1.59
C GLU A 90 20.25 2.30 2.78
N VAL A 91 20.77 1.08 2.58
CA VAL A 91 21.56 0.40 3.61
C VAL A 91 22.85 1.19 3.92
N GLY A 92 23.52 1.71 2.88
CA GLY A 92 24.69 2.57 3.06
C GLY A 92 24.38 3.85 3.84
N PHE A 93 23.25 4.49 3.57
CA PHE A 93 22.78 5.66 4.31
C PHE A 93 22.50 5.32 5.78
N LEU A 94 21.79 4.23 6.04
CA LEU A 94 21.53 3.75 7.39
C LEU A 94 22.84 3.51 8.16
N MET A 95 23.79 2.80 7.56
CA MET A 95 25.08 2.49 8.20
C MET A 95 25.88 3.76 8.54
N ARG A 96 25.92 4.75 7.64
CA ARG A 96 26.56 6.05 7.90
C ARG A 96 25.91 6.77 9.08
N ARG A 97 24.57 6.75 9.15
CA ARG A 97 23.80 7.39 10.23
C ARG A 97 24.05 6.72 11.58
N LEU A 98 23.96 5.39 11.63
CA LEU A 98 24.25 4.61 12.84
C LEU A 98 25.67 4.84 13.32
N TYR A 99 26.65 4.85 12.41
CA TYR A 99 28.05 5.15 12.76
C TYR A 99 28.22 6.55 13.36
N GLY A 100 27.49 7.54 12.86
CA GLY A 100 27.44 8.88 13.44
C GLY A 100 26.89 8.88 14.87
N SER A 101 25.75 8.22 15.09
CA SER A 101 25.11 8.14 16.41
C SER A 101 25.95 7.37 17.43
N CYS A 102 26.65 6.31 17.01
CA CYS A 102 27.54 5.54 17.89
C CYS A 102 28.67 6.39 18.50
N ARG A 103 29.09 7.48 17.85
CA ARG A 103 30.12 8.38 18.39
C ARG A 103 29.68 9.05 19.69
N ASN A 104 28.39 9.27 19.86
CA ASN A 104 27.82 9.92 21.02
C ASN A 104 27.54 8.92 22.18
N HIS A 105 27.75 7.61 21.97
CA HIS A 105 27.45 6.54 22.93
C HIS A 105 26.00 6.51 23.45
N GLU A 106 25.08 7.11 22.70
CA GLU A 106 23.66 7.16 23.05
C GLU A 106 22.91 5.94 22.46
N PRO A 107 21.91 5.41 23.18
CA PRO A 107 21.00 4.41 22.61
C PRO A 107 20.31 4.94 21.35
N VAL A 108 20.20 4.08 20.34
CA VAL A 108 19.59 4.42 19.05
C VAL A 108 18.25 3.71 18.88
N GLU A 109 17.21 4.46 18.51
CA GLU A 109 15.88 3.90 18.22
C GLU A 109 15.83 3.24 16.83
N MET A 110 16.13 1.94 16.78
CA MET A 110 16.23 1.19 15.51
C MET A 110 14.93 1.12 14.71
N LYS A 111 13.76 1.16 15.37
CA LYS A 111 12.46 1.10 14.69
C LYS A 111 12.31 2.24 13.69
N GLN A 112 12.56 3.48 14.11
CA GLN A 112 12.43 4.66 13.27
C GLN A 112 13.38 4.59 12.06
N HIS A 113 14.63 4.19 12.28
CA HIS A 113 15.62 4.08 11.21
C HIS A 113 15.27 3.00 10.19
N LEU A 114 14.79 1.83 10.64
CA LEU A 114 14.39 0.74 9.74
C LEU A 114 13.11 1.08 8.99
N THR A 115 12.13 1.72 9.64
CA THR A 115 10.91 2.21 8.97
C THR A 115 11.25 3.25 7.91
N CYS A 116 12.10 4.24 8.23
CA CYS A 116 12.57 5.25 7.29
C CYS A 116 13.29 4.62 6.08
N MET A 117 14.20 3.67 6.33
CA MET A 117 14.89 2.94 5.26
C MET A 117 13.91 2.16 4.37
N ALA A 118 12.99 1.40 4.96
CA ALA A 118 12.00 0.64 4.19
C ALA A 118 11.09 1.55 3.37
N LEU A 119 10.63 2.67 3.95
CA LEU A 119 9.80 3.65 3.27
C LEU A 119 10.55 4.28 2.09
N ASN A 120 11.79 4.72 2.29
CA ASN A 120 12.61 5.28 1.22
C ASN A 120 12.85 4.29 0.07
N ILE A 121 13.07 3.01 0.37
CA ILE A 121 13.17 1.98 -0.67
C ILE A 121 11.86 1.92 -1.47
N ILE A 122 10.72 1.82 -0.80
CA ILE A 122 9.40 1.70 -1.44
C ILE A 122 9.10 2.94 -2.29
N LEU A 123 9.30 4.14 -1.75
CA LEU A 123 9.01 5.40 -2.44
C LEU A 123 9.91 5.64 -3.65
N ARG A 124 11.20 5.28 -3.55
CA ARG A 124 12.12 5.35 -4.70
C ARG A 124 11.75 4.35 -5.79
N MET A 125 11.16 3.21 -5.43
CA MET A 125 10.69 2.21 -6.40
C MET A 125 9.35 2.58 -7.04
N ILE A 126 8.43 3.21 -6.30
CA ILE A 126 7.08 3.53 -6.79
C ILE A 126 7.03 4.85 -7.55
N ALA A 127 7.61 5.91 -6.99
CA ALA A 127 7.39 7.28 -7.43
C ALA A 127 8.71 8.07 -7.62
N GLY A 128 9.84 7.37 -7.62
CA GLY A 128 11.17 7.98 -7.68
C GLY A 128 11.46 8.93 -6.51
N LYS A 129 10.67 8.87 -5.42
CA LYS A 129 10.73 9.82 -4.30
C LYS A 129 11.66 9.36 -3.20
N TRP A 130 12.34 10.33 -2.60
CA TRP A 130 13.23 10.10 -1.49
C TRP A 130 13.03 11.20 -0.44
N TYR A 131 12.57 10.82 0.74
CA TYR A 131 12.34 11.74 1.86
C TYR A 131 13.40 11.46 2.93
N PHE A 132 14.51 12.20 2.87
CA PHE A 132 15.60 12.02 3.82
C PHE A 132 15.20 12.51 5.23
N ASP A 133 15.65 11.77 6.25
CA ASP A 133 15.52 12.05 7.69
C ASP A 133 14.12 12.27 8.29
N LEU A 134 13.04 12.12 7.52
CA LEU A 134 11.66 12.35 7.99
C LEU A 134 11.53 13.71 8.69
N ASP A 135 12.13 14.75 8.12
CA ASP A 135 11.97 16.14 8.55
C ASP A 135 11.04 16.88 7.59
N GLY A 136 10.33 17.89 8.11
CA GLY A 136 9.36 18.67 7.32
C GLY A 136 8.28 17.79 6.68
N GLU A 137 8.13 17.91 5.35
CA GLU A 137 7.13 17.17 4.55
C GLU A 137 7.27 15.64 4.68
N GLY A 138 8.49 15.11 4.83
CA GLY A 138 8.72 13.67 5.01
C GLY A 138 8.16 13.15 6.32
N LYS A 139 8.17 13.98 7.38
CA LYS A 139 7.60 13.64 8.68
C LYS A 139 6.09 13.51 8.60
N GLU A 140 5.44 14.52 8.02
CA GLU A 140 3.98 14.57 7.89
C GLU A 140 3.45 13.40 7.07
N PHE A 141 4.17 13.04 5.99
CA PHE A 141 3.84 11.87 5.19
C PHE A 141 4.01 10.56 5.98
N SER A 142 5.11 10.39 6.71
CA SER A 142 5.32 9.20 7.55
C SER A 142 4.26 9.07 8.65
N GLU A 143 3.87 10.16 9.29
CA GLU A 143 2.81 10.17 10.30
C GLU A 143 1.45 9.82 9.67
N ALA A 144 1.15 10.35 8.47
CA ALA A 144 -0.04 9.97 7.74
C ALA A 144 -0.03 8.48 7.36
N LEU A 145 1.12 7.92 6.97
CA LEU A 145 1.28 6.51 6.63
C LEU A 145 1.10 5.60 7.84
N ASP A 146 1.66 5.98 8.99
CA ASP A 146 1.45 5.25 10.23
C ASP A 146 -0.04 5.30 10.64
N GLU A 147 -0.71 6.46 10.52
CA GLU A 147 -2.15 6.57 10.77
C GLU A 147 -2.97 5.72 9.79
N PHE A 148 -2.61 5.72 8.51
CA PHE A 148 -3.22 4.87 7.48
C PHE A 148 -3.07 3.39 7.80
N ALA A 149 -1.86 2.93 8.12
CA ALA A 149 -1.57 1.53 8.45
C ALA A 149 -2.34 1.06 9.68
N ASN A 150 -2.49 1.92 10.69
CA ASN A 150 -3.29 1.63 11.87
C ASN A 150 -4.80 1.54 11.55
N LEU A 151 -5.32 2.48 10.75
CA LEU A 151 -6.75 2.52 10.41
C LEU A 151 -7.15 1.39 9.46
N VAL A 152 -6.31 1.04 8.49
CA VAL A 152 -6.66 0.02 7.48
C VAL A 152 -6.76 -1.39 8.08
N GLY A 153 -5.97 -1.67 9.13
CA GLY A 153 -6.02 -2.93 9.87
C GLY A 153 -7.11 -3.00 10.93
N MET A 154 -7.86 -1.91 11.14
CA MET A 154 -8.87 -1.83 12.19
C MET A 154 -10.23 -2.35 11.70
N PHE A 155 -10.83 -3.25 12.47
CA PHE A 155 -12.23 -3.62 12.33
C PHE A 155 -13.08 -2.67 13.17
N THR A 156 -13.82 -1.78 12.51
CA THR A 156 -14.59 -0.71 13.17
C THR A 156 -15.95 -1.21 13.66
N VAL A 157 -16.58 -0.45 14.57
CA VAL A 157 -17.96 -0.76 15.02
C VAL A 157 -18.94 -0.74 13.85
N SER A 158 -18.72 0.16 12.87
CA SER A 158 -19.55 0.25 11.66
C SER A 158 -19.44 -0.98 10.77
N ASP A 159 -18.32 -1.69 10.79
CA ASP A 159 -18.16 -2.96 10.05
C ASP A 159 -19.01 -4.08 10.67
N ALA A 160 -19.20 -4.05 11.99
CA ALA A 160 -20.06 -4.99 12.72
C ALA A 160 -21.55 -4.58 12.70
N ILE A 161 -21.82 -3.27 12.78
CA ILE A 161 -23.13 -2.66 12.94
C ILE A 161 -23.21 -1.42 12.02
N PRO A 162 -23.68 -1.57 10.78
CA PRO A 162 -23.57 -0.55 9.73
C PRO A 162 -24.15 0.83 10.05
N TRP A 163 -25.14 0.92 10.93
CA TRP A 163 -25.81 2.17 11.31
C TRP A 163 -25.15 2.88 12.51
N LEU A 164 -24.06 2.33 13.05
CA LEU A 164 -23.42 2.82 14.27
C LEU A 164 -21.94 3.15 14.01
N ASP A 165 -21.59 4.44 13.97
CA ASP A 165 -20.19 4.91 13.98
C ASP A 165 -19.82 5.41 15.38
N VAL A 166 -19.23 4.53 16.18
CA VAL A 166 -18.73 4.84 17.52
C VAL A 166 -17.20 4.92 17.46
N GLY A 167 -16.67 6.06 17.90
CA GLY A 167 -15.23 6.31 17.99
C GLY A 167 -14.64 7.18 16.88
N GLY A 168 -15.44 7.62 15.90
CA GLY A 168 -15.02 8.58 14.88
C GLY A 168 -13.98 8.04 13.89
N HIS A 169 -13.82 6.72 13.81
CA HIS A 169 -12.85 6.04 12.95
C HIS A 169 -13.13 6.31 11.46
N LEU A 170 -14.40 6.36 11.04
CA LEU A 170 -14.73 6.67 9.65
C LEU A 170 -14.32 8.11 9.27
N ASN A 171 -14.48 9.07 10.20
CA ASN A 171 -14.01 10.44 9.99
C ASN A 171 -12.48 10.53 9.95
N ALA A 172 -11.79 9.75 10.79
CA ALA A 172 -10.33 9.64 10.74
C ALA A 172 -9.87 9.06 9.39
N MET A 173 -10.52 7.99 8.91
CA MET A 173 -10.23 7.36 7.62
C MET A 173 -10.41 8.34 6.46
N LYS A 174 -11.49 9.12 6.44
CA LYS A 174 -11.70 10.17 5.43
C LYS A 174 -10.60 11.23 5.46
N ARG A 175 -10.22 11.70 6.65
CA ARG A 175 -9.15 12.69 6.81
C ARG A 175 -7.80 12.16 6.33
N VAL A 176 -7.44 10.93 6.70
CA VAL A 176 -6.20 10.29 6.28
C VAL A 176 -6.19 10.03 4.78
N HIS A 177 -7.32 9.59 4.21
CA HIS A 177 -7.48 9.45 2.77
C HIS A 177 -7.16 10.75 2.04
N LEU A 178 -7.70 11.90 2.50
CA LEU A 178 -7.41 13.19 1.87
C LEU A 178 -5.92 13.55 1.91
N LYS A 179 -5.23 13.30 3.03
CA LYS A 179 -3.77 13.53 3.13
C LYS A 179 -2.99 12.66 2.15
N MET A 180 -3.35 11.37 2.05
CA MET A 180 -2.72 10.46 1.10
C MET A 180 -3.00 10.84 -0.34
N ASP A 181 -4.25 11.24 -0.63
CA ASP A 181 -4.67 11.62 -1.96
C ASP A 181 -3.96 12.89 -2.45
N GLU A 182 -3.71 13.85 -1.56
CA GLU A 182 -2.94 15.05 -1.86
C GLU A 182 -1.52 14.70 -2.31
N VAL A 183 -0.84 13.82 -1.57
CA VAL A 183 0.52 13.36 -1.90
C VAL A 183 0.54 12.56 -3.21
N ALA A 184 -0.37 11.60 -3.36
CA ALA A 184 -0.47 10.80 -4.59
C ALA A 184 -0.81 11.66 -5.81
N SER A 185 -1.68 12.67 -5.65
CA SER A 185 -2.02 13.62 -6.72
C SER A 185 -0.84 14.51 -7.09
N ALA A 186 -0.03 14.94 -6.11
CA ALA A 186 1.19 15.70 -6.38
C ALA A 186 2.20 14.87 -7.18
N TRP A 187 2.40 13.61 -6.81
CA TRP A 187 3.28 12.70 -7.56
C TRP A 187 2.76 12.44 -8.97
N LEU A 188 1.47 12.14 -9.14
CA LEU A 188 0.86 11.94 -10.45
C LEU A 188 1.02 13.17 -11.36
N ALA A 189 0.76 14.37 -10.83
CA ALA A 189 0.92 15.61 -11.57
C ALA A 189 2.37 15.88 -12.00
N GLU A 190 3.35 15.48 -11.18
CA GLU A 190 4.77 15.60 -11.53
C GLU A 190 5.17 14.66 -12.66
N HIS A 191 4.76 13.38 -12.61
CA HIS A 191 5.09 12.39 -13.64
C HIS A 191 4.49 12.79 -15.00
N ARG A 192 3.23 13.22 -15.03
CA ARG A 192 2.59 13.74 -16.26
C ARG A 192 3.30 14.96 -16.86
N ARG A 193 3.91 15.81 -16.03
CA ARG A 193 4.72 16.95 -16.53
C ARG A 193 6.05 16.46 -17.10
N LYS A 194 6.69 15.46 -16.50
CA LYS A 194 7.98 14.93 -16.95
C LYS A 194 7.90 14.24 -18.31
N GLU A 195 6.84 13.46 -18.56
CA GLU A 195 6.60 12.82 -19.87
C GLU A 195 6.61 13.81 -21.04
N SER A 196 6.20 15.06 -20.82
CA SER A 196 6.23 16.11 -21.85
C SER A 196 7.63 16.64 -22.18
N SER A 197 8.67 16.26 -21.42
CA SER A 197 9.95 17.00 -21.39
C SER A 197 11.23 16.19 -21.66
N SER A 198 11.28 14.85 -21.51
CA SER A 198 12.41 14.04 -22.00
C SER A 198 12.13 12.53 -21.98
N ALA A 199 12.66 11.78 -22.96
CA ALA A 199 12.39 10.34 -23.15
C ALA A 199 13.42 9.37 -22.51
N ASP A 200 14.37 9.88 -21.72
CA ASP A 200 15.59 9.14 -21.32
C ASP A 200 15.74 8.94 -19.79
N GLU A 201 14.72 9.29 -18.99
CA GLU A 201 14.71 9.01 -17.54
C GLU A 201 14.22 7.59 -17.22
N LYS A 202 14.75 7.03 -16.13
CA LYS A 202 14.34 5.71 -15.61
C LYS A 202 12.89 5.78 -15.14
N ARG A 203 12.01 5.02 -15.81
CA ARG A 203 10.60 4.88 -15.46
C ARG A 203 10.41 4.23 -14.10
N ASP A 204 9.52 4.78 -13.30
CA ASP A 204 9.02 4.13 -12.08
C ASP A 204 7.61 3.55 -12.29
N LEU A 205 7.01 3.04 -11.21
CA LEU A 205 5.70 2.38 -11.30
C LEU A 205 4.60 3.35 -11.76
N ILE A 206 4.63 4.61 -11.32
CA ILE A 206 3.62 5.59 -11.71
C ILE A 206 3.67 5.81 -13.23
N ASP A 207 4.86 5.95 -13.80
CA ASP A 207 5.03 6.09 -15.26
C ASP A 207 4.49 4.86 -16.02
N VAL A 208 4.74 3.67 -15.49
CA VAL A 208 4.27 2.42 -16.13
C VAL A 208 2.75 2.32 -16.07
N VAL A 209 2.14 2.61 -14.93
CA VAL A 209 0.67 2.55 -14.77
C VAL A 209 0.00 3.62 -15.62
N ILE A 210 0.55 4.85 -15.71
CA ILE A 210 0.06 5.89 -16.63
C ILE A 210 0.05 5.35 -18.07
N LYS A 211 1.18 4.80 -18.52
CA LYS A 211 1.32 4.31 -19.89
C LYS A 211 0.36 3.16 -20.22
N GLU A 212 0.26 2.16 -19.34
CA GLU A 212 -0.65 1.02 -19.55
C GLU A 212 -2.13 1.46 -19.59
N LEU A 213 -2.48 2.53 -18.87
CA LEU A 213 -3.82 3.11 -18.88
C LEU A 213 -4.09 3.97 -20.12
N ASP A 214 -3.09 4.66 -20.64
CA ASP A 214 -3.21 5.45 -21.87
C ASP A 214 -3.24 4.56 -23.12
N ASP A 215 -2.49 3.44 -23.12
CA ASP A 215 -2.46 2.45 -24.19
C ASP A 215 -3.69 1.50 -24.18
N GLY A 216 -4.45 1.46 -23.07
CA GLY A 216 -5.52 0.48 -22.83
C GLY A 216 -6.94 1.06 -22.69
N HIS A 217 -7.93 0.41 -23.30
CA HIS A 217 -9.38 0.60 -23.00
C HIS A 217 -9.83 -0.08 -21.69
N LEU A 218 -8.89 -0.42 -20.79
CA LEU A 218 -9.05 -1.48 -19.81
C LEU A 218 -9.94 -1.09 -18.61
N PHE A 219 -10.20 0.20 -18.43
CA PHE A 219 -10.94 0.72 -17.28
C PHE A 219 -12.00 1.74 -17.70
N GLU A 220 -12.91 1.36 -18.60
CA GLU A 220 -14.01 2.21 -19.12
C GLU A 220 -14.90 2.89 -18.04
N ASN A 221 -14.81 2.48 -16.76
CA ASN A 221 -15.73 2.89 -15.70
C ASN A 221 -15.08 3.49 -14.43
N HIS A 222 -13.76 3.70 -14.40
CA HIS A 222 -13.10 4.34 -13.25
C HIS A 222 -12.34 5.58 -13.72
N GLN A 223 -12.37 6.66 -12.93
CA GLN A 223 -11.54 7.83 -13.20
C GLN A 223 -10.08 7.37 -13.21
N THR A 224 -9.41 7.47 -14.35
CA THR A 224 -8.04 6.98 -14.59
C THR A 224 -7.08 7.41 -13.48
N ASP A 225 -7.22 8.65 -13.01
CA ASP A 225 -6.42 9.21 -11.91
C ASP A 225 -6.65 8.49 -10.57
N ALA A 226 -7.88 8.06 -10.29
CA ALA A 226 -8.17 7.29 -9.07
C ALA A 226 -7.53 5.91 -9.13
N ILE A 227 -7.45 5.27 -10.30
CA ILE A 227 -6.76 3.98 -10.45
C ILE A 227 -5.27 4.16 -10.25
N ILE A 228 -4.65 5.15 -10.89
CA ILE A 228 -3.20 5.39 -10.76
C ILE A 228 -2.84 5.64 -9.28
N LYS A 229 -3.64 6.48 -8.59
CA LYS A 229 -3.42 6.78 -7.17
C LYS A 229 -3.74 5.61 -6.23
N ALA A 230 -4.57 4.68 -6.66
CA ALA A 230 -4.96 3.50 -5.89
C ALA A 230 -4.03 2.28 -6.13
N THR A 231 -3.17 2.35 -7.15
CA THR A 231 -2.20 1.30 -7.48
C THR A 231 -0.95 1.42 -6.62
#